data_AF-A0A6P8AN21-F1
#
_entry.id   AF-A0A6P8AN21-F1
#
_cell.length_a   1.000
_cell.length_b   1.000
_cell.length_c   1.000
_cell.angle_alpha   90.00
_cell.angle_beta   90.00
_cell.angle_gamma   90.00
#
_symmetry.space_group_name_H-M   'P 1'
#
loop_
_entity.id
_entity.type
_entity.pdbx_description
1 polymer ?
#
loop_
_entity_poly.entity_id
_entity_poly.type
_entity_poly.pdbx_seq_one_letter_code
_entity_poly.pdbx_strand_id
1 'polypeptide(L)'
;MDGSTSVEELRRQLREAEQRAERERQRADALERQTQPTTIIEYIAALHDLVFSRFEIEQDRKLTSKGSITNPRNKWCPTRIQPWSDFIQQQRITFGTIYDTFPADSRVFENRAFLTGLGKRISGRRISDEKTLESFLHISVEDPVRAIIDQLREVEEVRSAFDLGNGIIFENHAHAISDVADEVVYRDTPSTPPATPNHSLDLNRLRPDQICVYRSDNAGFERRTMIYISEYKPPHKLTAPHLRLGLRPMNIYTEVVNRKTIPTSVDLDARFQYHAERLTAAAITQ
;
A
#
# COMPACT_ATOMS: atom_id res chain seq x y z
N MET A 1 -67.83 -33.20 -9.34
CA MET A 1 -66.70 -33.05 -8.39
C MET A 1 -65.39 -32.72 -9.11
N ASP A 2 -65.40 -31.86 -10.13
CA ASP A 2 -64.23 -31.68 -11.03
C ASP A 2 -63.64 -30.24 -11.01
N GLY A 3 -64.36 -29.27 -10.44
CA GLY A 3 -63.90 -27.87 -10.36
C GLY A 3 -62.93 -27.59 -9.19
N SER A 4 -62.95 -28.39 -8.12
CA SER A 4 -62.13 -28.18 -6.91
C SER A 4 -60.65 -28.41 -7.19
N THR A 5 -60.33 -29.49 -7.90
CA THR A 5 -58.98 -29.95 -8.23
C THR A 5 -58.27 -28.98 -9.19
N SER A 6 -59.02 -28.39 -10.12
CA SER A 6 -58.49 -27.39 -11.08
C SER A 6 -58.11 -26.06 -10.40
N VAL A 7 -58.90 -25.61 -9.41
CA VAL A 7 -58.61 -24.38 -8.66
C VAL A 7 -57.42 -24.56 -7.71
N GLU A 8 -57.29 -25.72 -7.07
CA GLU A 8 -56.13 -26.02 -6.22
C GLU A 8 -54.84 -26.13 -7.02
N GLU A 9 -54.89 -26.73 -8.21
CA GLU A 9 -53.75 -26.82 -9.12
C GLU A 9 -53.34 -25.43 -9.67
N LEU A 10 -54.30 -24.59 -10.07
CA LEU A 10 -54.03 -23.21 -10.46
C LEU A 10 -53.42 -22.39 -9.31
N ARG A 11 -53.92 -22.56 -8.09
CA ARG A 11 -53.36 -21.91 -6.89
C ARG A 11 -51.94 -22.39 -6.59
N ARG A 12 -51.64 -23.68 -6.83
CA ARG A 12 -50.29 -24.24 -6.69
C ARG A 12 -49.35 -23.64 -7.74
N GLN A 13 -49.77 -23.59 -8.99
CA GLN A 13 -49.00 -23.00 -10.09
C GLN A 13 -48.73 -21.51 -9.87
N LEU A 14 -49.71 -20.76 -9.36
CA LEU A 14 -49.55 -19.35 -9.02
C LEU A 14 -48.51 -19.16 -7.90
N ARG A 15 -48.60 -19.93 -6.81
CA ARG A 15 -47.59 -19.87 -5.72
C ARG A 15 -46.18 -20.23 -6.20
N GLU A 16 -46.06 -21.24 -7.06
CA GLU A 16 -44.77 -21.62 -7.65
C GLU A 16 -44.23 -20.55 -8.61
N ALA A 17 -45.09 -19.85 -9.34
CA ALA A 17 -44.71 -18.71 -10.18
C ALA A 17 -44.26 -17.52 -9.33
N GLU A 18 -44.99 -17.15 -8.27
CA GLU A 18 -44.63 -16.09 -7.33
C GLU A 18 -43.29 -16.38 -6.64
N GLN A 19 -43.08 -17.61 -6.14
CA GLN A 19 -41.81 -17.99 -5.54
C GLN A 19 -40.65 -17.98 -6.53
N ARG A 20 -40.88 -18.24 -7.82
CA ARG A 20 -39.84 -18.14 -8.86
C ARG A 20 -39.53 -16.68 -9.16
N ALA A 21 -40.55 -15.85 -9.35
CA ALA A 21 -40.40 -14.42 -9.59
C ALA A 21 -39.66 -13.73 -8.42
N GLU A 22 -40.00 -14.07 -7.18
CA GLU A 22 -39.32 -13.52 -6.00
C GLU A 22 -37.84 -13.97 -5.94
N ARG A 23 -37.54 -15.24 -6.24
CA ARG A 23 -36.16 -15.73 -6.32
C ARG A 23 -35.37 -15.06 -7.43
N GLU A 24 -35.97 -14.83 -8.59
CA GLU A 24 -35.34 -14.11 -9.69
C GLU A 24 -35.07 -12.66 -9.34
N ARG A 25 -36.03 -11.98 -8.70
CA ARG A 25 -35.88 -10.61 -8.21
C ARG A 25 -34.75 -10.52 -7.18
N GLN A 26 -34.71 -11.40 -6.19
CA GLN A 26 -33.63 -11.44 -5.21
C GLN A 26 -32.25 -11.67 -5.85
N ARG A 27 -32.18 -12.52 -6.88
CA ARG A 27 -30.94 -12.74 -7.64
C ARG A 27 -30.53 -11.50 -8.44
N ALA A 28 -31.49 -10.83 -9.08
CA ALA A 28 -31.25 -9.60 -9.81
C ALA A 28 -30.74 -8.50 -8.87
N ASP A 29 -31.43 -8.27 -7.75
CA ASP A 29 -31.04 -7.28 -6.74
C ASP A 29 -29.64 -7.59 -6.16
N ALA A 30 -29.33 -8.87 -5.92
CA ALA A 30 -28.02 -9.28 -5.41
C ALA A 30 -26.90 -9.05 -6.44
N LEU A 31 -27.17 -9.31 -7.72
CA LEU A 31 -26.20 -9.07 -8.80
C LEU A 31 -25.98 -7.56 -8.99
N GLU A 32 -27.06 -6.78 -8.98
CA GLU A 32 -27.01 -5.32 -9.08
C GLU A 32 -26.15 -4.73 -7.97
N ARG A 33 -26.32 -5.16 -6.71
CA ARG A 33 -25.46 -4.74 -5.59
C ARG A 33 -23.99 -5.11 -5.77
N GLN A 34 -23.67 -6.17 -6.51
CA GLN A 34 -22.27 -6.55 -6.78
C GLN A 34 -21.64 -5.72 -7.90
N THR A 35 -22.44 -5.31 -8.89
CA THR A 35 -21.97 -4.58 -10.07
C THR A 35 -22.11 -3.07 -9.96
N GLN A 36 -22.91 -2.58 -9.01
CA GLN A 36 -23.03 -1.16 -8.70
C GLN A 36 -21.67 -0.61 -8.22
N PRO A 37 -21.24 0.55 -8.75
CA PRO A 37 -20.06 1.24 -8.23
C PRO A 37 -20.17 1.51 -6.73
N THR A 38 -19.03 1.52 -6.05
CA THR A 38 -18.95 1.69 -4.61
C THR A 38 -18.80 3.15 -4.22
N THR A 39 -19.28 3.50 -3.02
CA THR A 39 -18.89 4.77 -2.37
C THR A 39 -17.47 4.69 -1.85
N ILE A 40 -16.84 5.81 -1.48
CA ILE A 40 -15.45 5.80 -0.97
C ILE A 40 -15.28 4.88 0.26
N ILE A 41 -16.28 4.85 1.16
CA ILE A 41 -16.25 4.02 2.36
C ILE A 41 -16.41 2.54 1.99
N GLU A 42 -17.38 2.22 1.13
CA GLU A 42 -17.57 0.86 0.63
C GLU A 42 -16.35 0.35 -0.13
N TYR A 43 -15.70 1.23 -0.90
CA TYR A 43 -14.52 0.95 -1.71
C TYR A 43 -13.32 0.60 -0.84
N ILE A 44 -12.98 1.44 0.15
CA ILE A 44 -11.85 1.20 1.08
C ILE A 44 -12.07 -0.11 1.84
N ALA A 45 -13.27 -0.36 2.34
CA ALA A 45 -13.60 -1.62 3.00
C ALA A 45 -13.48 -2.83 2.05
N ALA A 46 -14.01 -2.71 0.84
CA ALA A 46 -13.95 -3.78 -0.16
C ALA A 46 -12.51 -4.08 -0.62
N LEU A 47 -11.66 -3.06 -0.78
CA LEU A 47 -10.25 -3.23 -1.07
C LEU A 47 -9.54 -4.01 0.04
N HIS A 48 -9.80 -3.67 1.30
CA HIS A 48 -9.21 -4.39 2.43
C HIS A 48 -9.66 -5.86 2.43
N ASP A 49 -10.97 -6.09 2.39
CA ASP A 49 -11.57 -7.42 2.59
C ASP A 49 -11.36 -8.35 1.40
N LEU A 50 -11.42 -7.82 0.17
CA LEU A 50 -11.42 -8.63 -1.05
C LEU A 50 -10.05 -8.72 -1.72
N VAL A 51 -9.23 -7.68 -1.61
CA VAL A 51 -7.94 -7.55 -2.32
C VAL A 51 -6.77 -7.66 -1.34
N PHE A 52 -6.61 -6.71 -0.43
CA PHE A 52 -5.44 -6.65 0.46
C PHE A 52 -5.34 -7.87 1.39
N SER A 53 -6.48 -8.40 1.86
CA SER A 53 -6.54 -9.63 2.68
C SER A 53 -5.95 -10.88 1.98
N ARG A 54 -5.75 -10.83 0.66
CA ARG A 54 -5.12 -11.90 -0.14
C ARG A 54 -3.59 -11.87 -0.09
N PHE A 55 -3.01 -11.00 0.74
CA PHE A 55 -1.57 -10.97 0.99
C PHE A 55 -1.10 -12.28 1.64
N GLU A 56 -0.42 -13.13 0.86
CA GLU A 56 0.14 -14.39 1.35
C GLU A 56 1.66 -14.40 1.19
N ILE A 57 2.37 -14.77 2.25
CA ILE A 57 3.84 -14.83 2.27
C ILE A 57 4.31 -16.25 1.95
N GLU A 58 5.32 -16.38 1.09
CA GLU A 58 5.97 -17.68 0.87
C GLU A 58 6.70 -18.15 2.14
N GLN A 59 6.35 -19.34 2.61
CA GLN A 59 6.86 -19.91 3.86
C GLN A 59 8.10 -20.78 3.62
N ASP A 60 8.22 -21.39 2.43
CA ASP A 60 9.43 -22.14 2.09
C ASP A 60 10.57 -21.17 1.78
N ARG A 61 11.51 -21.08 2.73
CA ARG A 61 12.71 -20.25 2.59
C ARG A 61 13.53 -20.60 1.35
N LYS A 62 13.41 -21.81 0.77
CA LYS A 62 14.11 -22.17 -0.48
C LYS A 62 13.55 -21.44 -1.70
N LEU A 63 12.28 -21.05 -1.65
CA LEU A 63 11.56 -20.36 -2.72
C LEU A 63 11.61 -18.83 -2.58
N THR A 64 12.08 -18.31 -1.43
CA THR A 64 12.20 -16.87 -1.19
C THR A 64 13.53 -16.30 -1.69
N SER A 65 13.53 -15.03 -2.11
CA SER A 65 14.74 -14.29 -2.47
C SER A 65 15.75 -14.31 -1.32
N LYS A 66 17.02 -14.44 -1.69
CA LYS A 66 18.16 -14.45 -0.77
C LYS A 66 18.76 -13.05 -0.65
N GLY A 67 19.72 -12.92 0.25
CA GLY A 67 20.46 -11.68 0.46
C GLY A 67 19.90 -10.81 1.59
N SER A 68 20.60 -9.71 1.86
CA SER A 68 20.23 -8.74 2.89
C SER A 68 18.97 -7.96 2.51
N ILE A 69 18.36 -7.32 3.51
CA ILE A 69 17.20 -6.45 3.35
C ILE A 69 17.51 -5.19 2.54
N THR A 70 18.55 -4.45 2.92
CA THR A 70 19.04 -3.24 2.25
C THR A 70 20.45 -2.94 2.73
N ASN A 71 21.18 -2.14 1.96
CA ASN A 71 22.46 -1.58 2.37
C ASN A 71 22.25 -0.10 2.73
N PRO A 72 22.34 0.27 4.02
CA PRO A 72 22.12 1.64 4.47
C PRO A 72 23.31 2.58 4.19
N ARG A 73 24.39 2.09 3.57
CA ARG A 73 25.53 2.94 3.21
C ARG A 73 25.10 4.04 2.24
N ASN A 74 25.62 5.25 2.44
CA ASN A 74 25.34 6.45 1.62
C ASN A 74 23.86 6.89 1.61
N LYS A 75 23.08 6.51 2.64
CA LYS A 75 21.69 6.90 2.85
C LYS A 75 21.54 7.79 4.08
N TRP A 76 20.47 8.56 4.15
CA TRP A 76 20.09 9.38 5.30
C TRP A 76 19.58 8.51 6.44
N CYS A 77 20.36 8.49 7.53
CA CYS A 77 20.00 7.76 8.73
C CYS A 77 19.33 8.72 9.74
N PRO A 78 18.09 8.46 10.18
CA PRO A 78 17.48 9.27 11.23
C PRO A 78 18.25 9.09 12.54
N THR A 79 18.44 10.19 13.28
CA THR A 79 19.16 10.11 14.57
C THR A 79 18.34 9.38 15.63
N ARG A 80 17.02 9.60 15.64
CA ARG A 80 16.10 9.06 16.64
C ARG A 80 14.89 8.46 15.98
N ILE A 81 14.43 7.33 16.51
CA ILE A 81 13.08 6.82 16.26
C ILE A 81 12.23 7.29 17.44
N GLN A 82 11.08 7.91 17.17
CA GLN A 82 10.14 8.33 18.20
C GLN A 82 8.69 8.08 17.75
N PRO A 83 7.75 7.91 18.70
CA PRO A 83 6.33 7.83 18.37
C PRO A 83 5.87 9.14 17.73
N TRP A 84 5.07 9.03 16.68
CA TRP A 84 4.39 10.17 16.08
C TRP A 84 3.15 10.51 16.91
N SER A 85 3.32 11.41 17.88
CA SER A 85 2.36 11.64 18.97
C SER A 85 0.98 12.12 18.52
N ASP A 86 0.90 12.91 17.45
CA ASP A 86 -0.34 13.49 16.96
C ASP A 86 -0.89 12.77 15.71
N PHE A 87 -0.27 11.67 15.26
CA PHE A 87 -0.64 10.97 14.02
C PHE A 87 -2.14 10.61 13.96
N ILE A 88 -2.70 10.08 15.06
CA ILE A 88 -4.12 9.70 15.11
C ILE A 88 -5.03 10.93 15.02
N GLN A 89 -4.62 12.06 15.59
CA GLN A 89 -5.37 13.31 15.50
C GLN A 89 -5.32 13.86 14.08
N GLN A 90 -4.14 13.89 13.45
CA GLN A 90 -3.96 14.30 12.05
C GLN A 90 -4.80 13.41 11.13
N GLN A 91 -4.75 12.09 11.32
CA GLN A 91 -5.56 11.15 10.55
C GLN A 91 -7.07 11.43 10.68
N ARG A 92 -7.57 11.68 11.89
CA ARG A 92 -8.99 12.02 12.12
C ARG A 92 -9.38 13.31 11.43
N ILE A 93 -8.54 14.34 11.48
CA ILE A 93 -8.78 15.61 10.79
C ILE A 93 -8.82 15.39 9.28
N THR A 94 -7.84 14.67 8.72
CA THR A 94 -7.79 14.35 7.29
C THR A 94 -9.04 13.61 6.82
N PHE A 95 -9.42 12.51 7.48
CA PHE A 95 -10.62 11.75 7.09
C PHE A 95 -11.91 12.53 7.36
N GLY A 96 -11.97 13.32 8.45
CA GLY A 96 -13.10 14.21 8.74
C GLY A 96 -13.33 15.21 7.62
N THR A 97 -12.29 15.92 7.20
CA THR A 97 -12.35 16.85 6.07
C THR A 97 -12.83 16.15 4.79
N ILE A 98 -12.31 14.95 4.49
CA ILE A 98 -12.75 14.18 3.32
C ILE A 98 -14.24 13.84 3.42
N TYR A 99 -14.73 13.36 4.57
CA TYR A 99 -16.13 13.00 4.74
C TYR A 99 -17.08 14.19 4.74
N ASP A 100 -16.61 15.36 5.19
CA ASP A 100 -17.40 16.60 5.22
C ASP A 100 -17.50 17.26 3.83
N THR A 101 -16.53 17.00 2.93
CA THR A 101 -16.42 17.70 1.63
C THR A 101 -16.68 16.81 0.43
N PHE A 102 -16.30 15.53 0.47
CA PHE A 102 -16.55 14.59 -0.63
C PHE A 102 -17.95 13.97 -0.50
N PRO A 103 -18.77 13.94 -1.57
CA PRO A 103 -20.14 13.45 -1.47
C PRO A 103 -20.20 11.96 -1.08
N ALA A 104 -20.78 11.67 0.09
CA ALA A 104 -20.77 10.33 0.69
C ALA A 104 -21.57 9.28 -0.12
N ASP A 105 -22.56 9.74 -0.88
CA ASP A 105 -23.40 8.95 -1.78
C ASP A 105 -22.82 8.83 -3.21
N SER A 106 -21.68 9.48 -3.48
CA SER A 106 -20.99 9.37 -4.76
C SER A 106 -20.48 7.94 -4.98
N ARG A 107 -21.07 7.27 -5.98
CA ARG A 107 -20.75 5.90 -6.39
C ARG A 107 -19.89 5.93 -7.64
N VAL A 108 -18.61 6.25 -7.48
CA VAL A 108 -17.65 6.47 -8.58
C VAL A 108 -16.49 5.48 -8.58
N PHE A 109 -16.38 4.62 -7.57
CA PHE A 109 -15.28 3.66 -7.42
C PHE A 109 -15.64 2.27 -7.93
N GLU A 110 -14.63 1.43 -8.16
CA GLU A 110 -14.84 0.09 -8.72
C GLU A 110 -15.80 -0.75 -7.86
N ASN A 111 -16.60 -1.55 -8.55
CA ASN A 111 -17.62 -2.37 -7.91
C ASN A 111 -17.03 -3.61 -7.23
N ARG A 112 -17.82 -4.22 -6.33
CA ARG A 112 -17.40 -5.39 -5.55
C ARG A 112 -17.10 -6.61 -6.41
N ALA A 113 -17.80 -6.78 -7.54
CA ALA A 113 -17.55 -7.87 -8.48
C ALA A 113 -16.13 -7.78 -9.08
N PHE A 114 -15.73 -6.58 -9.52
CA PHE A 114 -14.38 -6.31 -10.03
C PHE A 114 -13.32 -6.59 -8.96
N LEU A 115 -13.48 -6.03 -7.75
CA LEU A 115 -12.54 -6.21 -6.64
C LEU A 115 -12.42 -7.68 -6.21
N THR A 116 -13.52 -8.43 -6.24
CA THR A 116 -13.50 -9.88 -6.01
C THR A 116 -12.67 -10.61 -7.07
N GLY A 117 -12.84 -10.25 -8.34
CA GLY A 117 -12.05 -10.81 -9.44
C GLY A 117 -10.56 -10.46 -9.31
N LEU A 118 -10.27 -9.22 -8.92
CA LEU A 118 -8.90 -8.74 -8.67
C LEU A 118 -8.23 -9.51 -7.54
N GLY A 119 -8.93 -9.67 -6.41
CA GLY A 119 -8.47 -10.46 -5.26
C GLY A 119 -8.12 -11.91 -5.63
N LYS A 120 -8.98 -12.58 -6.42
CA LYS A 120 -8.71 -13.93 -6.93
C LYS A 120 -7.47 -14.00 -7.83
N ARG A 121 -7.21 -12.95 -8.61
CA ARG A 121 -6.05 -12.89 -9.50
C ARG A 121 -4.75 -12.79 -8.71
N ILE A 122 -4.73 -11.97 -7.65
CA ILE A 122 -3.52 -11.77 -6.86
C ILE A 122 -3.27 -12.89 -5.84
N SER A 123 -4.31 -13.57 -5.35
CA SER A 123 -4.17 -14.68 -4.39
C SER A 123 -3.37 -15.87 -4.92
N GLY A 124 -3.20 -15.98 -6.25
CA GLY A 124 -2.40 -17.03 -6.86
C GLY A 124 -0.88 -16.83 -6.73
N ARG A 125 -0.41 -15.69 -6.21
CA ARG A 125 1.02 -15.36 -6.12
C ARG A 125 1.42 -15.05 -4.69
N ARG A 126 2.18 -15.95 -4.08
CA ARG A 126 2.78 -15.70 -2.77
C ARG A 126 3.94 -14.72 -2.89
N ILE A 127 4.09 -13.87 -1.89
CA ILE A 127 5.18 -12.90 -1.78
C ILE A 127 6.45 -13.66 -1.39
N SER A 128 7.35 -13.83 -2.35
CA SER A 128 8.62 -14.53 -2.18
C SER A 128 9.82 -13.62 -2.40
N ASP A 129 9.63 -12.45 -2.99
CA ASP A 129 10.69 -11.52 -3.37
C ASP A 129 10.16 -10.08 -3.51
N GLU A 130 11.06 -9.17 -3.83
CA GLU A 130 10.79 -7.74 -4.03
C GLU A 130 9.79 -7.50 -5.16
N LYS A 131 9.92 -8.23 -6.28
CA LYS A 131 9.10 -8.03 -7.49
C LYS A 131 7.65 -8.48 -7.29
N THR A 132 7.47 -9.60 -6.59
CA THR A 132 6.14 -10.11 -6.21
C THR A 132 5.47 -9.17 -5.21
N LEU A 133 6.23 -8.62 -4.25
CA LEU A 133 5.73 -7.58 -3.34
C LEU A 133 5.33 -6.29 -4.07
N GLU A 134 6.19 -5.80 -4.95
CA GLU A 134 5.93 -4.62 -5.78
C GLU A 134 4.64 -4.80 -6.59
N SER A 135 4.52 -5.91 -7.32
CA SER A 135 3.31 -6.21 -8.10
C SER A 135 2.05 -6.23 -7.24
N PHE A 136 2.14 -6.74 -5.99
CA PHE A 136 1.02 -6.75 -5.07
C PHE A 136 0.65 -5.34 -4.62
N LEU A 137 1.64 -4.51 -4.27
CA LEU A 137 1.40 -3.16 -3.76
C LEU A 137 0.93 -2.19 -4.86
N HIS A 138 1.37 -2.36 -6.10
CA HIS A 138 0.81 -1.66 -7.26
C HIS A 138 -0.71 -1.84 -7.33
N ILE A 139 -1.14 -3.11 -7.29
CA ILE A 139 -2.54 -3.48 -7.46
C ILE A 139 -3.40 -3.15 -6.23
N SER A 140 -2.85 -3.35 -5.02
CA SER A 140 -3.64 -3.28 -3.78
C SER A 140 -3.54 -1.95 -3.05
N VAL A 141 -2.55 -1.11 -3.38
CA VAL A 141 -2.30 0.17 -2.71
C VAL A 141 -2.14 1.30 -3.72
N GLU A 142 -1.17 1.25 -4.63
CA GLU A 142 -0.85 2.40 -5.48
C GLU A 142 -1.98 2.75 -6.46
N ASP A 143 -2.50 1.76 -7.20
CA ASP A 143 -3.60 1.98 -8.15
C ASP A 143 -4.88 2.44 -7.45
N PRO A 144 -5.33 1.80 -6.34
CA PRO A 144 -6.46 2.30 -5.58
C PRO A 144 -6.26 3.70 -5.01
N VAL A 145 -5.07 4.01 -4.47
CA VAL A 145 -4.78 5.34 -3.92
C VAL A 145 -4.77 6.39 -5.02
N ARG A 146 -4.27 6.06 -6.22
CA ARG A 146 -4.39 6.93 -7.40
C ARG A 146 -5.84 7.16 -7.80
N ALA A 147 -6.64 6.09 -7.89
CA ALA A 147 -8.07 6.19 -8.21
C ALA A 147 -8.84 7.04 -7.19
N ILE A 148 -8.54 6.89 -5.90
CA ILE A 148 -9.10 7.74 -4.84
C ILE A 148 -8.72 9.20 -5.06
N ILE A 149 -7.44 9.51 -5.24
CA ILE A 149 -6.98 10.88 -5.41
C ILE A 149 -7.53 11.51 -6.70
N ASP A 150 -7.65 10.74 -7.77
CA ASP A 150 -8.25 11.18 -9.04
C ASP A 150 -9.73 11.57 -8.87
N GLN A 151 -10.49 10.91 -7.99
CA GLN A 151 -11.86 11.32 -7.68
C GLN A 151 -11.91 12.49 -6.70
N LEU A 152 -11.04 12.48 -5.67
CA LEU A 152 -10.98 13.54 -4.67
C LEU A 152 -10.63 14.90 -5.27
N ARG A 153 -9.72 14.95 -6.25
CA ARG A 153 -9.29 16.21 -6.87
C ARG A 153 -10.37 16.89 -7.72
N GLU A 154 -11.41 16.17 -8.14
CA GLU A 154 -12.53 16.75 -8.91
C GLU A 154 -13.47 17.58 -8.02
N VAL A 155 -13.34 17.48 -6.69
CA VAL A 155 -14.04 18.32 -5.71
C VAL A 155 -13.12 19.46 -5.30
N GLU A 156 -13.48 20.70 -5.64
CA GLU A 156 -12.63 21.88 -5.44
C GLU A 156 -12.26 22.10 -3.97
N GLU A 157 -13.21 21.87 -3.06
CA GLU A 157 -13.03 22.00 -1.62
C GLU A 157 -11.96 21.03 -1.11
N VAL A 158 -12.00 19.77 -1.57
CA VAL A 158 -11.01 18.73 -1.21
C VAL A 158 -9.66 19.07 -1.82
N ARG A 159 -9.64 19.41 -3.12
CA ARG A 159 -8.42 19.74 -3.86
C ARG A 159 -7.67 20.90 -3.21
N SER A 160 -8.40 21.94 -2.79
CA SER A 160 -7.85 23.11 -2.12
C SER A 160 -7.41 22.80 -0.69
N ALA A 161 -8.17 22.00 0.06
CA ALA A 161 -7.85 21.65 1.45
C ALA A 161 -6.55 20.85 1.60
N PHE A 162 -6.23 20.00 0.61
CA PHE A 162 -5.05 19.11 0.65
C PHE A 162 -3.97 19.46 -0.36
N ASP A 163 -4.12 20.55 -1.13
CA ASP A 163 -3.21 20.93 -2.20
C ASP A 163 -2.90 19.73 -3.12
N LEU A 164 -3.95 19.07 -3.63
CA LEU A 164 -3.82 17.83 -4.40
C LEU A 164 -3.27 18.04 -5.81
N GLY A 165 -3.27 19.28 -6.30
CA GLY A 165 -2.88 19.62 -7.66
C GLY A 165 -3.64 18.77 -8.70
N ASN A 166 -2.89 18.23 -9.66
CA ASN A 166 -3.37 17.31 -10.68
C ASN A 166 -3.26 15.83 -10.25
N GLY A 167 -3.14 15.55 -8.95
CA GLY A 167 -3.08 14.20 -8.40
C GLY A 167 -1.67 13.71 -8.14
N ILE A 168 -1.54 12.39 -7.96
CA ILE A 168 -0.30 11.72 -7.54
C ILE A 168 0.21 10.73 -8.56
N ILE A 169 1.53 10.55 -8.59
CA ILE A 169 2.22 9.61 -9.47
C ILE A 169 3.16 8.76 -8.62
N PHE A 170 3.07 7.45 -8.78
CA PHE A 170 4.06 6.50 -8.27
C PHE A 170 5.01 6.17 -9.41
N GLU A 171 6.28 6.53 -9.28
CA GLU A 171 7.30 6.27 -10.30
C GLU A 171 8.36 5.32 -9.75
N ASN A 172 8.54 4.22 -10.48
CA ASN A 172 9.40 3.10 -10.09
C ASN A 172 10.53 2.87 -11.11
N HIS A 173 10.55 3.59 -12.24
CA HIS A 173 11.54 3.40 -13.28
C HIS A 173 12.72 4.33 -13.11
N ALA A 174 13.93 3.75 -12.99
CA ALA A 174 15.18 4.51 -12.91
C ALA A 174 15.35 5.54 -14.05
N HIS A 175 14.86 5.26 -15.27
CA HIS A 175 14.93 6.21 -16.38
C HIS A 175 13.98 7.40 -16.23
N ALA A 176 12.75 7.17 -15.77
CA ALA A 176 11.79 8.26 -15.52
C ALA A 176 12.17 9.10 -14.28
N ILE A 177 12.87 8.48 -13.34
CA ILE A 177 13.49 9.15 -12.19
C ILE A 177 14.74 9.95 -12.63
N SER A 178 15.52 9.42 -13.57
CA SER A 178 16.70 10.07 -14.15
C SER A 178 16.36 11.19 -15.13
N ASP A 179 15.21 11.23 -15.80
CA ASP A 179 14.83 12.38 -16.64
C ASP A 179 14.65 13.68 -15.81
N VAL A 180 14.51 13.57 -14.48
CA VAL A 180 14.50 14.70 -13.54
C VAL A 180 15.93 15.08 -13.09
N ALA A 181 16.94 14.29 -13.46
CA ALA A 181 18.31 14.40 -12.97
C ALA A 181 19.34 14.14 -14.09
N ASP A 182 19.99 15.20 -14.57
CA ASP A 182 21.01 15.12 -15.63
C ASP A 182 22.00 13.96 -15.39
N GLU A 183 22.01 13.00 -16.32
CA GLU A 183 22.70 11.71 -16.24
C GLU A 183 24.15 11.82 -15.77
N VAL A 184 24.47 11.21 -14.62
CA VAL A 184 25.79 10.63 -14.37
C VAL A 184 25.65 9.33 -13.56
N VAL A 185 25.73 8.19 -14.26
CA VAL A 185 25.79 6.86 -13.62
C VAL A 185 27.11 6.74 -12.84
N TYR A 186 27.07 6.98 -11.52
CA TYR A 186 28.16 6.58 -10.64
C TYR A 186 28.18 5.05 -10.53
N ARG A 187 29.06 4.40 -11.29
CA ARG A 187 29.54 3.05 -10.94
C ARG A 187 30.32 3.18 -9.63
N ASP A 188 29.71 2.76 -8.53
CA ASP A 188 30.38 2.63 -7.23
C ASP A 188 31.64 1.77 -7.39
N THR A 189 32.80 2.40 -7.31
CA THR A 189 34.07 1.73 -7.00
C THR A 189 34.17 1.58 -5.48
N PRO A 190 34.67 0.45 -4.93
CA PRO A 190 34.55 0.12 -3.50
C PRO A 190 35.32 1.02 -2.52
N SER A 191 35.99 2.07 -2.99
CA SER A 191 37.07 2.74 -2.25
C SER A 191 36.68 4.08 -1.61
N THR A 192 35.42 4.52 -1.68
CA THR A 192 35.00 5.79 -1.08
C THR A 192 34.63 5.63 0.41
N PRO A 193 35.17 6.46 1.32
CA PRO A 193 34.75 6.47 2.72
C PRO A 193 33.23 6.70 2.84
N PRO A 194 32.55 6.12 3.85
CA PRO A 194 31.14 6.43 4.08
C PRO A 194 31.00 7.93 4.40
N ALA A 195 30.32 8.67 3.53
CA ALA A 195 30.01 10.08 3.72
C ALA A 195 28.49 10.25 3.82
N THR A 196 28.04 11.06 4.77
CA THR A 196 26.64 11.50 4.83
C THR A 196 26.37 12.35 3.59
N PRO A 197 25.28 12.10 2.83
CA PRO A 197 24.93 12.97 1.71
C PRO A 197 24.79 14.42 2.15
N ASN A 198 25.17 15.39 1.31
CA ASN A 198 24.87 16.80 1.55
C ASN A 198 23.34 17.01 1.53
N HIS A 199 22.80 17.96 2.30
CA HIS A 199 21.35 18.24 2.43
C HIS A 199 20.58 18.51 1.13
N SER A 200 21.26 18.59 -0.01
CA SER A 200 20.66 18.57 -1.34
C SER A 200 20.29 17.13 -1.74
N LEU A 201 19.01 16.88 -2.04
CA LEU A 201 18.56 15.63 -2.64
C LEU A 201 19.23 15.49 -4.02
N ASP A 202 20.29 14.67 -4.09
CA ASP A 202 20.96 14.36 -5.36
C ASP A 202 20.17 13.24 -6.04
N LEU A 203 19.27 13.63 -6.96
CA LEU A 203 18.41 12.71 -7.71
C LEU A 203 19.22 11.69 -8.53
N ASN A 204 20.48 12.00 -8.86
CA ASN A 204 21.41 11.08 -9.54
C ASN A 204 21.87 9.90 -8.66
N ARG A 205 21.51 9.88 -7.36
CA ARG A 205 21.82 8.79 -6.43
C ARG A 205 20.63 7.87 -6.16
N LEU A 206 19.50 8.10 -6.82
CA LEU A 206 18.32 7.25 -6.67
C LEU A 206 18.61 5.85 -7.20
N ARG A 207 18.28 4.85 -6.38
CA ARG A 207 18.55 3.45 -6.69
C ARG A 207 17.41 2.87 -7.52
N PRO A 208 17.67 1.86 -8.36
CA PRO A 208 16.63 1.22 -9.18
C PRO A 208 15.46 0.60 -8.40
N ASP A 209 15.62 0.37 -7.09
CA ASP A 209 14.61 -0.22 -6.20
C ASP A 209 13.83 0.82 -5.37
N GLN A 210 14.06 2.12 -5.61
CA GLN A 210 13.35 3.21 -4.96
C GLN A 210 12.13 3.67 -5.76
N ILE A 211 11.06 3.93 -5.02
CA ILE A 211 9.76 4.38 -5.49
C ILE A 211 9.62 5.85 -5.13
N CYS A 212 9.48 6.70 -6.13
CA CYS A 212 9.29 8.12 -5.93
C CYS A 212 7.82 8.46 -6.06
N VAL A 213 7.25 9.07 -5.03
CA VAL A 213 5.87 9.58 -5.06
C VAL A 213 5.90 11.05 -5.38
N TYR A 214 5.28 11.43 -6.48
CA TYR A 214 5.19 12.80 -6.94
C TYR A 214 3.75 13.32 -6.83
N ARG A 215 3.63 14.62 -6.58
CA ARG A 215 2.43 15.40 -6.87
C ARG A 215 2.61 16.11 -8.21
N SER A 216 1.59 16.07 -9.06
CA SER A 216 1.57 16.87 -10.29
C SER A 216 1.03 18.27 -9.98
N ASP A 217 1.79 19.32 -10.31
CA ASP A 217 1.37 20.69 -10.03
C ASP A 217 0.34 21.18 -11.07
N ASN A 218 -0.41 22.24 -10.72
CA ASN A 218 -1.39 22.86 -11.63
C ASN A 218 -0.75 23.60 -12.82
N ALA A 219 0.55 23.90 -12.74
CA ALA A 219 1.29 24.68 -13.73
C ALA A 219 1.96 23.77 -14.78
N GLY A 220 1.14 23.21 -15.68
CA GLY A 220 1.59 22.39 -16.82
C GLY A 220 2.01 20.96 -16.45
N PHE A 221 1.84 20.03 -17.39
CA PHE A 221 2.06 18.58 -17.20
C PHE A 221 3.51 18.18 -16.82
N GLU A 222 4.47 19.12 -16.90
CA GLU A 222 5.89 18.85 -16.70
C GLU A 222 6.40 19.16 -15.29
N ARG A 223 5.69 19.99 -14.50
CA ARG A 223 6.15 20.33 -13.15
C ARG A 223 5.55 19.36 -12.12
N ARG A 224 6.42 18.53 -11.54
CA ARG A 224 6.07 17.58 -10.48
C ARG A 224 6.90 17.88 -9.24
N THR A 225 6.28 17.76 -8.08
CA THR A 225 6.93 17.92 -6.78
C THR A 225 7.07 16.54 -6.14
N MET A 226 8.30 16.11 -5.82
CA MET A 226 8.53 14.87 -5.09
C MET A 226 8.04 15.03 -3.63
N ILE A 227 7.14 14.15 -3.19
CA ILE A 227 6.56 14.17 -1.85
C ILE A 227 7.40 13.30 -0.92
N TYR A 228 7.68 12.05 -1.30
CA TYR A 228 8.52 11.14 -0.53
C TYR A 228 9.06 9.99 -1.39
N ILE A 229 10.08 9.31 -0.86
CA ILE A 229 10.71 8.12 -1.43
C ILE A 229 10.36 6.92 -0.56
N SER A 230 10.09 5.78 -1.19
CA SER A 230 9.81 4.50 -0.54
C SER A 230 10.65 3.38 -1.16
N GLU A 231 10.80 2.28 -0.44
CA GLU A 231 11.51 1.08 -0.89
C GLU A 231 10.82 -0.16 -0.30
N TYR A 232 10.40 -1.08 -1.15
CA TYR A 232 9.67 -2.26 -0.71
C TYR A 232 10.57 -3.34 -0.13
N LYS A 233 10.21 -3.82 1.06
CA LYS A 233 10.96 -4.85 1.79
C LYS A 233 10.15 -6.13 1.95
N PRO A 234 10.58 -7.24 1.34
CA PRO A 234 9.86 -8.50 1.47
C PRO A 234 9.72 -8.93 2.92
N PRO A 235 8.54 -9.44 3.32
CA PRO A 235 8.23 -9.73 4.72
C PRO A 235 9.09 -10.86 5.30
N HIS A 236 9.66 -11.74 4.48
CA HIS A 236 10.62 -12.78 4.94
C HIS A 236 12.00 -12.20 5.30
N LYS A 237 12.33 -10.99 4.82
CA LYS A 237 13.57 -10.26 5.17
C LYS A 237 13.36 -9.30 6.35
N LEU A 238 12.15 -8.76 6.53
CA LEU A 238 11.75 -7.93 7.66
C LEU A 238 10.36 -8.33 8.17
N THR A 239 10.35 -9.25 9.12
CA THR A 239 9.10 -9.79 9.66
C THR A 239 8.42 -8.84 10.64
N ALA A 240 7.12 -9.01 10.86
CA ALA A 240 6.37 -8.25 11.87
C ALA A 240 6.96 -8.33 13.29
N PRO A 241 7.46 -9.49 13.78
CA PRO A 241 8.21 -9.55 15.03
C PRO A 241 9.47 -8.67 15.07
N HIS A 242 10.23 -8.57 13.97
CA HIS A 242 11.37 -7.64 13.92
C HIS A 242 10.89 -6.19 14.03
N LEU A 243 9.84 -5.82 13.30
CA LEU A 243 9.28 -4.46 13.36
C LEU A 243 8.79 -4.11 14.76
N ARG A 244 8.05 -5.00 15.43
CA ARG A 244 7.51 -4.75 16.78
C ARG A 244 8.60 -4.51 17.82
N LEU A 245 9.73 -5.19 17.70
CA LEU A 245 10.86 -5.03 18.62
C LEU A 245 11.80 -3.89 18.24
N GLY A 246 11.99 -3.66 16.94
CA GLY A 246 12.91 -2.65 16.41
C GLY A 246 12.32 -1.24 16.35
N LEU A 247 11.00 -1.09 16.17
CA LEU A 247 10.31 0.20 16.19
C LEU A 247 10.00 0.62 17.62
N ARG A 248 11.05 1.00 18.34
CA ARG A 248 10.94 1.58 19.69
C ARG A 248 11.63 2.94 19.75
N PRO A 249 11.30 3.78 20.74
CA PRO A 249 12.08 4.97 21.01
C PRO A 249 13.56 4.60 21.22
N MET A 250 14.43 5.11 20.36
CA MET A 250 15.88 4.87 20.44
C MET A 250 16.67 5.92 19.68
N ASN A 251 17.94 6.10 20.07
CA ASN A 251 18.93 6.79 19.26
C ASN A 251 19.71 5.77 18.42
N ILE A 252 19.55 5.86 17.09
CA ILE A 252 20.08 4.86 16.16
C ILE A 252 21.61 4.83 16.20
N TYR A 253 22.26 6.00 16.28
CA TYR A 253 23.71 6.08 16.31
C TYR A 253 24.29 5.41 17.56
N THR A 254 23.75 5.71 18.74
CA THR A 254 24.28 5.15 19.99
C THR A 254 23.92 3.69 20.16
N GLU A 255 22.68 3.31 19.84
CA GLU A 255 22.14 1.99 20.20
C GLU A 255 22.31 0.94 19.09
N VAL A 256 22.46 1.36 17.82
CA VAL A 256 22.57 0.46 16.67
C VAL A 256 23.93 0.60 15.98
N VAL A 257 24.30 1.79 15.53
CA VAL A 257 25.53 2.01 14.72
C VAL A 257 26.79 1.80 15.56
N ASN A 258 26.85 2.41 16.74
CA ASN A 258 28.00 2.38 17.63
C ASN A 258 27.95 1.25 18.66
N ARG A 259 27.02 0.29 18.51
CA ARG A 259 26.93 -0.86 19.41
C ARG A 259 28.15 -1.77 19.21
N LYS A 260 28.98 -1.88 20.25
CA LYS A 260 30.27 -2.61 20.20
C LYS A 260 30.11 -4.13 20.29
N THR A 261 29.04 -4.61 20.92
CA THR A 261 28.87 -6.01 21.30
C THR A 261 27.66 -6.63 20.61
N ILE A 262 27.82 -7.88 20.17
CA ILE A 262 26.74 -8.72 19.66
C ILE A 262 26.38 -9.71 20.77
N PRO A 263 25.11 -9.81 21.19
CA PRO A 263 24.68 -10.82 22.14
C PRO A 263 25.07 -12.23 21.67
N THR A 264 25.48 -13.08 22.61
CA THR A 264 25.95 -14.44 22.30
C THR A 264 24.79 -15.35 21.89
N SER A 265 25.09 -16.51 21.34
CA SER A 265 24.07 -17.52 20.98
C SER A 265 23.35 -18.16 22.17
N VAL A 266 23.78 -17.86 23.39
CA VAL A 266 23.18 -18.38 24.63
C VAL A 266 21.91 -17.60 24.98
N ASP A 267 21.90 -16.29 24.71
CA ASP A 267 20.74 -15.43 24.92
C ASP A 267 20.04 -15.17 23.57
N LEU A 268 19.11 -16.06 23.23
CA LEU A 268 18.39 -16.02 21.95
C LEU A 268 17.51 -14.77 21.83
N ASP A 269 16.93 -14.31 22.94
CA ASP A 269 16.03 -13.15 22.96
C ASP A 269 16.82 -11.85 22.75
N ALA A 270 17.92 -11.67 23.47
CA ALA A 270 18.80 -10.51 23.27
C ALA A 270 19.38 -10.50 21.85
N ARG A 271 19.73 -11.68 21.32
CA ARG A 271 20.23 -11.81 19.95
C ARG A 271 19.16 -11.47 18.91
N PHE A 272 17.92 -11.89 19.12
CA PHE A 272 16.80 -11.53 18.25
C PHE A 272 16.52 -10.03 18.30
N GLN A 273 16.47 -9.42 19.49
CA GLN A 273 16.33 -7.97 19.68
C GLN A 273 17.43 -7.20 18.94
N TYR A 274 18.69 -7.63 19.08
CA TYR A 274 19.82 -7.04 18.37
C TYR A 274 19.63 -7.05 16.85
N HIS A 275 19.16 -8.16 16.28
CA HIS A 275 18.88 -8.27 14.86
C HIS A 275 17.66 -7.44 14.43
N ALA A 276 16.60 -7.43 15.23
CA ALA A 276 15.41 -6.61 14.99
C ALA A 276 15.74 -5.12 14.89
N GLU A 277 16.46 -4.58 15.87
CA GLU A 277 16.89 -3.17 15.89
C GLU A 277 17.75 -2.82 14.68
N ARG A 278 18.71 -3.69 14.33
CA ARG A 278 19.58 -3.49 13.16
C ARG A 278 18.82 -3.52 11.84
N LEU A 279 17.93 -4.49 11.66
CA LEU A 279 17.16 -4.63 10.43
C LEU A 279 16.17 -3.47 10.27
N THR A 280 15.47 -3.09 11.34
CA THR A 280 14.56 -1.94 11.33
C THR A 280 15.30 -0.63 11.06
N ALA A 281 16.40 -0.35 11.75
CA ALA A 281 17.20 0.85 11.52
C ALA A 281 17.74 0.93 10.09
N ALA A 282 18.19 -0.20 9.53
CA ALA A 282 18.61 -0.27 8.13
C ALA A 282 17.45 0.01 7.16
N ALA A 283 16.25 -0.49 7.44
CA ALA A 283 15.08 -0.32 6.57
C ALA A 283 14.57 1.13 6.51
N ILE A 284 14.61 1.86 7.63
CA ILE A 284 14.15 3.26 7.69
C ILE A 284 15.20 4.28 7.25
N THR A 285 16.43 3.83 6.98
CA THR A 285 17.52 4.67 6.47
C THR A 285 17.35 4.79 4.96
N GLN A 286 17.16 6.02 4.45
CA GLN A 286 16.74 6.33 3.08
C GLN A 286 17.75 7.18 2.31
#